data_AF-A0A382RS87-F1
#
_entry.id   AF-A0A382RS87-F1
#
_cell.length_a   1.000
_cell.length_b   1.000
_cell.length_c   1.000
_cell.angle_alpha   90.00
_cell.angle_beta   90.00
_cell.angle_gamma   90.00
#
_symmetry.space_group_name_H-M   'P 1'
#
loop_
_entity.id
_entity.type
_entity.pdbx_description
1 polymer ?
#
loop_
_entity_poly.entity_id
_entity_poly.type
_entity_poly.pdbx_seq_one_letter_code
_entity_poly.pdbx_strand_id
1 'polypeptide(L)'
;VSKSDDWLAQVNEEVLEPSLPIVDPHHHLWTYDPPGAYLIEDLWADTGSGHCVEQTVFIQCGAEPRKDGPKEMRFVGETEFVVAQAAKSERGPSNAARIRGIVAFADLTLGARVDAVLE
;
A
#
# COMPACT_ATOMS: atom_id res chain seq x y z
N VAL A 1 10.58 1.55 19.98
CA VAL A 1 10.55 2.83 19.27
C VAL A 1 11.80 2.87 18.41
N SER A 2 11.63 2.72 17.11
CA SER A 2 12.73 2.70 16.15
C SER A 2 13.38 4.10 16.08
N LYS A 3 14.61 4.22 15.56
CA LYS A 3 15.22 5.53 15.29
C LYS A 3 14.37 6.41 14.35
N SER A 4 13.46 5.80 13.57
CA SER A 4 12.54 6.51 12.68
C SER A 4 11.39 7.16 13.46
N ASP A 5 10.87 6.49 14.49
CA ASP A 5 9.73 6.98 15.27
C ASP A 5 10.11 8.23 16.09
N ASP A 6 11.32 8.25 16.66
CA ASP A 6 11.87 9.41 17.38
C ASP A 6 11.99 10.64 16.46
N TRP A 7 12.27 10.41 15.17
CA TRP A 7 12.35 11.47 14.17
C TRP A 7 10.95 11.96 13.76
N LEU A 8 10.00 11.05 13.52
CA LEU A 8 8.60 11.40 13.19
C LEU A 8 7.92 12.19 14.31
N ALA A 9 8.25 11.90 15.57
CA ALA A 9 7.67 12.56 16.74
C ALA A 9 8.22 13.97 17.02
N GLN A 10 9.14 14.49 16.20
CA GLN A 10 9.77 15.80 16.43
C GLN A 10 8.79 16.98 16.31
N VAL A 11 7.77 16.85 15.47
CA VAL A 11 6.77 17.89 15.23
C VAL A 11 5.39 17.27 15.23
N ASN A 12 4.45 17.93 15.89
CA ASN A 12 3.03 17.59 15.84
C ASN A 12 2.27 18.86 15.44
N GLU A 13 1.59 18.80 14.31
CA GLU A 13 0.82 19.91 13.73
C GLU A 13 -0.67 19.72 14.02
N GLU A 14 -1.40 20.83 14.14
CA GLU A 14 -2.85 20.78 14.33
C GLU A 14 -3.53 20.25 13.06
N VAL A 15 -4.36 19.23 13.23
CA VAL A 15 -5.18 18.68 12.15
C VAL A 15 -6.25 19.68 11.75
N LEU A 16 -6.17 20.14 10.51
CA LEU A 16 -7.18 21.01 9.92
C LEU A 16 -8.33 20.16 9.35
N GLU A 17 -9.57 20.62 9.58
CA GLU A 17 -10.80 20.01 9.06
C GLU A 17 -10.85 18.48 9.30
N PRO A 18 -10.78 18.00 10.56
CA PRO A 18 -10.62 16.58 10.88
C PRO A 18 -11.76 15.68 10.38
N SER A 19 -12.91 16.25 10.02
CA SER A 19 -14.06 15.53 9.46
C SER A 19 -14.13 15.55 7.94
N LEU A 20 -13.22 16.24 7.25
CA LEU A 20 -13.21 16.31 5.79
C LEU A 20 -12.78 14.94 5.23
N PRO A 21 -13.63 14.23 4.47
CA PRO A 21 -13.27 12.93 3.92
C PRO A 21 -12.16 13.06 2.88
N ILE A 22 -11.12 12.25 3.02
CA ILE A 22 -9.93 12.26 2.16
C ILE A 22 -9.76 10.89 1.50
N VAL A 23 -9.40 10.93 0.22
CA VAL A 23 -8.82 9.79 -0.50
C VAL A 23 -7.32 10.06 -0.62
N ASP A 24 -6.50 9.20 0.00
CA ASP A 24 -5.05 9.21 -0.21
C ASP A 24 -4.74 8.51 -1.55
N PRO A 25 -4.28 9.25 -2.58
CA PRO A 25 -4.08 8.67 -3.89
C PRO A 25 -2.79 7.83 -3.98
N HIS A 26 -1.96 7.77 -2.94
CA HIS A 26 -0.64 7.15 -3.03
C HIS A 26 -0.15 6.62 -1.68
N HIS A 27 -0.15 5.30 -1.51
CA HIS A 27 0.64 4.63 -0.48
C HIS A 27 1.40 3.43 -1.04
N HIS A 28 2.35 2.92 -0.24
CA HIS A 28 3.11 1.71 -0.50
C HIS A 28 2.92 0.73 0.67
N LEU A 29 3.14 -0.56 0.43
CA LEU A 29 3.13 -1.62 1.43
C LEU A 29 4.26 -2.60 1.11
N TRP A 30 4.97 -3.10 2.13
CA TRP A 30 6.07 -4.05 1.94
C TRP A 30 6.35 -4.86 3.21
N THR A 31 7.08 -5.95 3.05
CA THR A 31 7.45 -6.91 4.11
C THR A 31 8.94 -6.89 4.46
N TYR A 32 9.76 -6.24 3.63
CA TYR A 32 11.22 -6.28 3.75
C TYR A 32 11.75 -5.34 4.83
N ASP A 33 12.92 -5.67 5.36
CA ASP A 33 13.65 -4.94 6.39
C ASP A 33 15.14 -4.95 6.00
N PRO A 34 15.85 -3.79 5.96
CA PRO A 34 15.41 -2.40 6.22
C PRO A 34 14.53 -1.78 5.12
N PRO A 35 13.71 -0.74 5.43
CA PRO A 35 13.68 0.04 6.68
C PRO A 35 12.77 -0.50 7.80
N GLY A 36 12.09 -1.63 7.56
CA GLY A 36 11.10 -2.22 8.46
C GLY A 36 9.81 -2.43 7.67
N ALA A 37 9.12 -3.55 7.90
CA ALA A 37 7.88 -3.86 7.19
C ALA A 37 6.82 -2.75 7.41
N TYR A 38 6.00 -2.52 6.38
CA TYR A 38 4.90 -1.56 6.42
C TYR A 38 3.68 -2.20 5.77
N LEU A 39 2.73 -2.61 6.60
CA LEU A 39 1.54 -3.36 6.23
C LEU A 39 0.27 -2.54 6.51
N ILE A 40 -0.90 -3.16 6.31
CA ILE A 40 -2.18 -2.47 6.49
C ILE A 40 -2.36 -1.92 7.92
N GLU A 41 -1.81 -2.60 8.93
CA GLU A 41 -1.87 -2.16 10.32
C GLU A 41 -1.05 -0.88 10.55
N ASP A 42 0.11 -0.75 9.89
CA ASP A 42 0.95 0.44 9.95
C ASP A 42 0.31 1.60 9.18
N LEU A 43 -0.27 1.32 8.00
CA LEU A 43 -1.05 2.30 7.25
C LEU A 43 -2.22 2.86 8.07
N TRP A 44 -2.90 2.02 8.86
CA TRP A 44 -3.98 2.48 9.74
C TRP A 44 -3.49 3.35 10.90
N ALA A 45 -2.28 3.11 11.41
CA ALA A 45 -1.69 3.97 12.42
C ALA A 45 -1.46 5.39 11.86
N ASP A 46 -0.98 5.49 10.63
CA ASP A 46 -0.71 6.78 9.98
C ASP A 46 -2.00 7.48 9.53
N THR A 47 -2.88 6.77 8.84
CA THR A 47 -4.15 7.32 8.33
C THR A 47 -5.15 7.63 9.44
N GLY A 48 -5.01 6.99 10.61
CA GLY A 48 -5.79 7.25 11.82
C GLY A 48 -5.24 8.31 12.75
N SER A 49 -4.16 9.02 12.37
CA SER A 49 -3.48 10.01 13.22
C SER A 49 -4.26 11.31 13.45
N GLY A 50 -5.35 11.52 12.72
CA GLY A 50 -6.35 12.56 13.01
C GLY A 50 -7.13 13.07 11.80
N HIS A 51 -6.56 13.01 10.59
CA HIS A 51 -7.31 13.26 9.36
C HIS A 51 -8.33 12.15 9.07
N CYS A 52 -9.44 12.47 8.41
CA CYS A 52 -10.44 11.49 7.99
C CYS A 52 -10.07 10.87 6.63
N VAL A 53 -9.01 10.06 6.60
CA VAL A 53 -8.64 9.28 5.40
C VAL A 53 -9.50 8.03 5.33
N GLU A 54 -10.44 7.99 4.40
CA GLU A 54 -11.38 6.87 4.27
C GLU A 54 -10.90 5.82 3.28
N GLN A 55 -10.16 6.25 2.25
CA GLN A 55 -9.79 5.42 1.12
C GLN A 55 -8.36 5.69 0.69
N THR A 56 -7.70 4.66 0.19
CA THR A 56 -6.33 4.76 -0.31
C THR A 56 -6.16 4.04 -1.65
N VAL A 57 -5.16 4.46 -2.41
CA VAL A 57 -4.70 3.77 -3.63
C VAL A 57 -3.27 3.30 -3.42
N PHE A 58 -3.05 1.99 -3.59
CA PHE A 58 -1.71 1.41 -3.54
C PHE A 58 -0.99 1.66 -4.86
N ILE A 59 0.28 2.02 -4.78
CA ILE A 59 1.17 2.17 -5.93
C ILE A 59 2.30 1.16 -5.83
N GLN A 60 2.53 0.43 -6.93
CA GLN A 60 3.62 -0.54 -7.07
C GLN A 60 4.97 -0.01 -6.53
N CYS A 61 5.65 -0.82 -5.71
CA CYS A 61 6.98 -0.55 -5.17
C CYS A 61 7.97 -1.72 -5.29
N GLY A 62 7.56 -2.84 -5.88
CA GLY A 62 8.35 -4.06 -6.02
C GLY A 62 8.30 -5.00 -4.81
N ALA A 63 7.27 -4.91 -3.97
CA ALA A 63 7.08 -5.80 -2.83
C ALA A 63 6.66 -7.21 -3.25
N GLU A 64 7.08 -8.24 -2.49
CA GLU A 64 6.61 -9.63 -2.65
C GLU A 64 6.58 -10.18 -4.11
N PRO A 65 7.66 -10.03 -4.90
CA PRO A 65 7.69 -10.61 -6.24
C PRO A 65 7.61 -12.14 -6.17
N ARG A 66 6.95 -12.76 -7.16
CA ARG A 66 6.98 -14.23 -7.31
C ARG A 66 8.43 -14.70 -7.44
N LYS A 67 8.79 -15.71 -6.65
CA LYS A 67 10.14 -16.29 -6.63
C LYS A 67 10.38 -17.24 -7.80
N ASP A 68 9.30 -17.85 -8.29
CA ASP A 68 9.32 -18.86 -9.35
C ASP A 68 8.37 -18.46 -10.50
N GLY A 69 8.55 -19.10 -11.67
CA GLY A 69 7.73 -18.88 -12.87
C GLY A 69 8.34 -17.93 -13.90
N PRO A 70 7.57 -17.57 -14.95
CA PRO A 70 8.03 -16.67 -16.01
C PRO A 70 8.43 -15.30 -15.48
N LYS A 71 9.48 -14.70 -16.06
CA LYS A 71 10.03 -13.41 -15.60
C LYS A 71 8.99 -12.29 -15.66
N GLU A 72 8.17 -12.29 -16.71
CA GLU A 72 7.07 -11.34 -16.92
C GLU A 72 6.00 -11.39 -15.82
N MET A 73 5.82 -12.55 -15.17
CA MET A 73 4.83 -12.74 -14.10
C MET A 73 5.35 -12.36 -12.71
N ARG A 74 6.61 -11.93 -12.60
CA ARG A 74 7.26 -11.69 -11.30
C ARG A 74 6.49 -10.68 -10.44
N PHE A 75 6.06 -9.57 -11.01
CA PHE A 75 5.36 -8.50 -10.28
C PHE A 75 3.85 -8.75 -10.11
N VAL A 76 3.31 -9.83 -10.68
CA VAL A 76 1.98 -10.29 -10.29
C VAL A 76 1.96 -10.72 -8.82
N GLY A 77 3.08 -11.20 -8.29
CA GLY A 77 3.23 -11.52 -6.86
C GLY A 77 2.97 -10.32 -5.95
N GLU A 78 3.44 -9.13 -6.35
CA GLU A 78 3.14 -7.90 -5.64
C GLU A 78 1.64 -7.60 -5.64
N THR A 79 1.01 -7.76 -6.82
CA THR A 79 -0.43 -7.54 -6.96
C THR A 79 -1.22 -8.51 -6.08
N GLU A 80 -0.84 -9.78 -6.02
CA GLU A 80 -1.44 -10.79 -5.14
C GLU A 80 -1.29 -10.43 -3.66
N PHE A 81 -0.10 -9.98 -3.26
CA PHE A 81 0.16 -9.50 -1.91
C PHE A 81 -0.74 -8.31 -1.54
N VAL A 82 -0.84 -7.31 -2.43
CA VAL A 82 -1.66 -6.12 -2.18
C VAL A 82 -3.15 -6.45 -2.20
N VAL A 83 -3.61 -7.35 -3.06
CA VAL A 83 -4.99 -7.86 -3.03
C VAL A 83 -5.31 -8.50 -1.68
N ALA A 84 -4.37 -9.24 -1.09
CA ALA A 84 -4.56 -9.80 0.25
C ALA A 84 -4.63 -8.70 1.34
N GLN A 85 -3.81 -7.65 1.24
CA GLN A 85 -3.86 -6.48 2.14
C GLN A 85 -5.16 -5.68 1.96
N ALA A 86 -5.62 -5.48 0.73
CA ALA A 86 -6.89 -4.83 0.42
C ALA A 86 -8.07 -5.62 1.01
N ALA A 87 -8.06 -6.95 0.88
CA ALA A 87 -9.07 -7.80 1.50
C ALA A 87 -9.05 -7.74 3.04
N LYS A 88 -7.87 -7.61 3.67
CA LYS A 88 -7.77 -7.33 5.11
C LYS A 88 -8.34 -5.95 5.43
N SER A 89 -8.06 -4.96 4.59
CA SER A 89 -8.54 -3.59 4.78
C SER A 89 -10.07 -3.54 4.86
N GLU A 90 -10.78 -4.27 3.99
CA GLU A 90 -12.24 -4.33 4.00
C GLU A 90 -12.82 -4.89 5.32
N ARG A 91 -12.12 -5.85 5.94
CA ARG A 91 -12.50 -6.49 7.21
C ARG A 91 -12.01 -5.73 8.44
N GLY A 92 -11.28 -4.63 8.26
CA GLY A 92 -10.73 -3.83 9.35
C GLY A 92 -11.76 -3.07 10.16
N PRO A 93 -11.33 -2.32 11.19
CA PRO A 93 -12.19 -1.42 11.96
C PRO A 93 -13.01 -0.48 11.06
N SER A 94 -14.22 -0.10 11.48
CA SER A 94 -15.13 0.67 10.64
C SER A 94 -14.62 2.08 10.29
N ASN A 95 -13.73 2.64 11.10
CA ASN A 95 -13.13 3.96 10.92
C ASN A 95 -11.73 3.91 10.27
N ALA A 96 -11.25 2.72 9.87
CA ALA A 96 -9.92 2.56 9.29
C ALA A 96 -9.97 2.69 7.76
N ALA A 97 -8.95 3.33 7.16
CA ALA A 97 -8.89 3.54 5.72
C ALA A 97 -8.97 2.21 4.93
N ARG A 98 -9.64 2.24 3.77
CA ARG A 98 -9.82 1.09 2.87
C ARG A 98 -8.94 1.23 1.62
N ILE A 99 -8.28 0.15 1.21
CA ILE A 99 -7.54 0.16 -0.07
C ILE A 99 -8.57 -0.04 -1.19
N ARG A 100 -8.85 1.02 -1.93
CA ARG A 100 -9.87 1.05 -3.01
C ARG A 100 -9.28 0.96 -4.42
N GLY A 101 -7.98 1.14 -4.57
CA GLY A 101 -7.30 1.05 -5.86
C GLY A 101 -5.92 0.43 -5.75
N ILE A 102 -5.48 -0.17 -6.85
CA ILE A 102 -4.15 -0.75 -7.03
C ILE A 102 -3.63 -0.26 -8.39
N VAL A 103 -2.49 0.42 -8.39
CA VAL A 103 -1.70 0.68 -9.60
C VAL A 103 -0.58 -0.37 -9.64
N ALA A 104 -0.80 -1.41 -10.43
CA ALA A 104 0.09 -2.57 -10.58
C ALA A 104 1.09 -2.41 -11.73
N PHE A 105 1.99 -3.38 -11.87
CA PHE A 105 3.00 -3.42 -12.93
C PHE A 105 2.62 -4.32 -14.10
N ALA A 106 2.87 -3.84 -15.31
CA ALA A 106 3.08 -4.69 -16.47
C ALA A 106 4.18 -4.10 -17.36
N ASP A 107 5.12 -4.92 -17.83
CA ASP A 107 6.14 -4.49 -18.79
C ASP A 107 5.53 -4.44 -20.20
N LEU A 108 5.10 -3.24 -20.60
CA LEU A 108 4.48 -3.02 -21.92
C LEU A 108 5.47 -3.19 -23.09
N THR A 109 6.77 -3.36 -22.84
CA THR A 109 7.76 -3.61 -23.90
C THR A 109 7.75 -5.06 -24.40
N LEU A 110 7.01 -5.96 -23.73
CA LEU A 110 6.88 -7.38 -24.09
C LEU A 110 6.07 -7.63 -25.37
N GLY A 111 5.43 -6.61 -25.94
CA GLY A 111 4.49 -6.77 -27.05
C GLY A 111 3.31 -7.67 -26.65
N ALA A 112 2.83 -8.53 -27.56
CA ALA A 112 1.68 -9.42 -27.29
C ALA A 112 1.86 -10.39 -26.11
N ARG A 113 3.10 -10.57 -25.61
CA ARG A 113 3.33 -11.40 -24.42
C ARG A 113 2.85 -10.74 -23.14
N VAL A 114 2.57 -9.43 -23.14
CA VAL A 114 2.05 -8.72 -21.97
C VAL A 114 0.64 -9.16 -21.60
N ASP A 115 -0.13 -9.70 -22.55
CA ASP A 115 -1.51 -10.16 -22.32
C ASP A 115 -1.59 -11.18 -21.17
N ALA A 116 -0.60 -12.05 -21.04
CA ALA A 116 -0.53 -13.03 -19.94
C ALA A 116 -0.38 -12.39 -18.55
N VAL A 117 0.04 -11.13 -18.46
CA VAL A 117 0.17 -10.36 -17.22
C VAL A 117 -1.10 -9.52 -16.96
N LEU A 118 -1.86 -9.17 -18.00
CA LEU A 118 -3.01 -8.26 -17.92
C LEU A 118 -4.36 -8.97 -17.69
N GLU A 119 -4.47 -10.25 -18.03
CA GLU A 119 -5.67 -11.10 -17.90
C GLU A 119 -5.67 -11.94 -16.62
#